data_AF-A0A7V6XJT6-F1
#
_entry.id   AF-A0A7V6XJT6-F1
#
_cell.length_a   1.000
_cell.length_b   1.000
_cell.length_c   1.000
_cell.angle_alpha   90.00
_cell.angle_beta   90.00
_cell.angle_gamma   90.00
#
_symmetry.space_group_name_H-M   'P 1'
#
loop_
_entity.id
_entity.type
_entity.pdbx_description
1 polymer ?
#
loop_
_entity_poly.entity_id
_entity_poly.type
_entity_poly.pdbx_seq_one_letter_code
_entity_poly.pdbx_strand_id
1 'polypeptide(L)'
;LMIALSYIVLRHKRPEWERPYRAPGGLFTGYLAVAFCLWIIIGSLSEIAPYSLLVLGGYYLIGIASHLYAKRMQKVKPDEWAPRILTPDDL
;
A
#
# COMPACT_ATOMS: atom_id res chain seq x y z
N LEU A 1 -3.44 6.61 5.60
CA LEU A 1 -3.44 5.59 6.68
C LEU A 1 -2.16 4.75 6.74
N MET A 2 -1.81 3.98 5.70
CA MET A 2 -0.67 3.03 5.74
C MET A 2 0.69 3.67 6.11
N ILE A 3 0.98 4.86 5.61
CA ILE A 3 2.22 5.59 5.93
C ILE A 3 2.25 6.01 7.41
N ALA A 4 1.13 6.52 7.93
CA ALA A 4 1.02 6.92 9.33
C ALA A 4 1.16 5.72 10.28
N LEU A 5 0.61 4.56 9.91
CA LEU A 5 0.83 3.31 10.65
C LEU A 5 2.29 2.87 10.58
N SER A 6 2.91 2.89 9.39
CA SER A 6 4.33 2.57 9.23
C SER A 6 5.23 3.48 10.08
N TYR A 7 4.93 4.77 10.14
CA TYR A 7 5.60 5.75 11.00
C TYR A 7 5.57 5.34 12.48
N ILE A 8 4.44 4.86 12.99
CA ILE A 8 4.28 4.40 14.38
C ILE A 8 4.97 3.06 14.58
N VAL A 9 4.76 2.10 13.69
CA VAL A 9 5.33 0.74 13.76
C VAL A 9 6.85 0.80 13.75
N LEU A 10 7.45 1.63 12.89
CA LEU A 10 8.90 1.77 12.80
C LEU A 10 9.50 2.31 14.10
N ARG A 11 8.75 3.17 14.81
CA ARG A 11 9.18 3.72 16.11
C ARG A 11 9.21 2.68 17.23
N HIS A 12 8.36 1.68 17.15
CA HIS A 12 8.32 0.58 18.12
C HIS A 12 9.28 -0.54 17.74
N LYS A 13 9.39 -0.87 16.44
CA LYS A 13 10.22 -2.00 15.98
C LYS A 13 11.70 -1.67 15.89
N ARG A 14 12.06 -0.45 15.51
CA ARG A 14 13.44 0.00 15.30
C ARG A 14 13.66 1.39 15.93
N PRO A 15 13.60 1.49 17.28
CA PRO A 15 13.86 2.74 17.97
C PRO A 15 15.31 3.21 17.83
N GLU A 16 16.25 2.30 17.61
CA GLU A 16 17.71 2.52 17.54
C GLU A 16 18.17 3.24 16.28
N TRP A 17 17.37 3.27 15.23
CA TRP A 17 17.76 3.89 13.96
C TRP A 17 17.90 5.41 14.11
N GLU A 18 19.00 5.96 13.60
CA GLU A 18 19.18 7.40 13.47
C GLU A 18 18.10 7.96 12.54
N ARG A 19 17.44 9.03 13.01
CA ARG A 19 16.37 9.69 12.27
C ARG A 19 16.82 11.11 11.97
N PRO A 20 17.22 11.40 10.72
CA PRO A 20 17.61 12.74 10.30
C PRO A 20 16.51 13.77 10.55
N TYR A 21 15.24 13.34 10.46
CA TYR A 21 14.08 14.14 10.78
C TYR A 21 13.16 13.45 11.79
N ARG A 22 12.66 14.22 12.75
CA ARG A 22 11.64 13.79 13.72
C ARG A 22 10.46 14.76 13.62
N ALA A 23 9.26 14.23 13.39
CA ALA A 23 8.07 15.06 13.36
C ALA A 23 7.86 15.71 14.74
N PRO A 24 7.47 17.00 14.78
CA PRO A 24 7.11 17.67 16.03
C PRO A 24 5.98 16.88 16.70
N GLY A 25 6.04 16.71 18.02
CA GLY A 25 5.08 15.87 18.77
C GLY A 25 5.31 14.36 18.69
N GLY A 26 6.31 13.88 17.93
CA GLY A 26 6.75 12.49 17.98
C GLY A 26 5.64 11.48 17.63
N LEU A 27 5.36 10.52 18.52
CA LEU A 27 4.33 9.50 18.30
C LEU A 27 2.91 10.07 18.30
N PHE A 28 2.64 11.15 19.05
CA PHE A 28 1.32 11.77 19.13
C PHE A 28 0.82 12.20 17.76
N THR A 29 1.69 12.83 16.96
CA THR A 29 1.39 13.24 15.58
C THR A 29 1.05 12.05 14.68
N GLY A 30 1.69 10.91 14.90
CA GLY A 30 1.35 9.67 14.20
C GLY A 30 -0.06 9.18 14.55
N TYR A 31 -0.40 9.12 15.84
CA TYR A 31 -1.74 8.70 16.28
C TYR A 31 -2.83 9.64 15.80
N LEU A 32 -2.60 10.96 15.87
CA LEU A 32 -3.53 11.96 15.37
C LEU A 32 -3.76 11.81 13.86
N ALA A 33 -2.71 11.60 13.08
CA ALA A 33 -2.81 11.36 11.64
C ALA A 33 -3.60 10.08 11.32
N VAL A 34 -3.42 9.01 12.10
CA VAL A 34 -4.21 7.76 11.96
C VAL A 34 -5.68 8.02 12.27
N ALA A 35 -5.99 8.66 13.41
CA ALA A 35 -7.35 8.97 13.80
C ALA A 35 -8.06 9.85 12.74
N PHE A 36 -7.39 10.87 12.24
CA PHE A 36 -7.91 11.75 11.20
C PHE A 36 -8.16 11.00 9.88
N CYS A 37 -7.22 10.14 9.45
CA CYS A 37 -7.42 9.29 8.27
C CYS A 37 -8.64 8.36 8.44
N LEU A 38 -8.80 7.74 9.61
CA LEU A 38 -9.92 6.84 9.88
C LEU A 38 -11.24 7.60 9.87
N TRP A 39 -11.29 8.79 10.46
CA TRP A 39 -12.48 9.63 10.44
C TRP A 39 -12.89 9.98 9.00
N ILE A 40 -11.95 10.41 8.16
CA ILE A 40 -12.23 10.68 6.74
C ILE A 40 -12.76 9.43 6.04
N ILE A 41 -12.13 8.28 6.23
CA ILE A 41 -12.57 7.03 5.59
C ILE A 41 -13.99 6.68 6.01
N ILE A 42 -14.31 6.76 7.30
CA ILE A 42 -15.66 6.48 7.82
C ILE A 42 -16.68 7.47 7.25
N GLY A 43 -16.33 8.76 7.20
CA GLY A 43 -17.18 9.79 6.58
C GLY A 43 -17.45 9.49 5.11
N SER A 44 -16.40 9.24 4.32
CA SER A 44 -16.53 8.88 2.91
C SER A 44 -17.33 7.59 2.68
N LEU A 45 -17.16 6.58 3.53
CA LEU A 45 -17.93 5.34 3.45
C LEU A 45 -19.41 5.51 3.81
N SER A 46 -19.73 6.52 4.63
CA SER A 46 -21.13 6.82 5.00
C SER A 46 -21.87 7.53 3.86
N GLU A 47 -21.15 8.26 3.01
CA GLU A 47 -21.72 9.01 1.87
C GLU A 47 -21.72 8.23 0.55
N ILE A 48 -20.85 7.23 0.41
CA ILE A 48 -20.69 6.52 -0.86
C ILE A 48 -21.91 5.63 -1.18
N ALA A 49 -22.32 5.62 -2.45
CA ALA A 49 -23.37 4.71 -2.91
C ALA A 49 -22.93 3.23 -2.74
N PRO A 50 -23.81 2.32 -2.29
CA PRO A 50 -23.46 0.90 -2.11
C PRO A 50 -22.93 0.23 -3.37
N TYR A 51 -23.40 0.63 -4.54
CA TYR A 51 -22.92 0.12 -5.83
C TYR A 51 -21.43 0.44 -6.07
N SER A 52 -20.98 1.63 -5.67
CA SER A 52 -19.57 2.02 -5.84
C SER A 52 -18.63 1.14 -5.01
N LEU A 53 -19.07 0.64 -3.85
CA LEU A 53 -18.30 -0.31 -3.05
C LEU A 53 -18.15 -1.67 -3.73
N LEU A 54 -19.19 -2.14 -4.43
CA LEU A 54 -19.12 -3.37 -5.22
C LEU A 54 -18.10 -3.23 -6.36
N VAL A 55 -18.15 -2.12 -7.09
CA VAL A 55 -17.21 -1.84 -8.18
C VAL A 55 -15.78 -1.76 -7.64
N LEU A 56 -15.56 -1.03 -6.55
CA LEU A 56 -14.27 -0.91 -5.90
C LEU A 56 -13.73 -2.28 -5.44
N GLY A 57 -14.59 -3.11 -4.83
CA GLY A 57 -14.25 -4.47 -4.45
C GLY A 57 -13.85 -5.33 -5.65
N GLY A 58 -14.55 -5.21 -6.78
CA GLY A 58 -14.21 -5.86 -8.04
C GLY A 58 -12.81 -5.48 -8.54
N TYR A 59 -12.47 -4.19 -8.53
CA TYR A 59 -11.12 -3.73 -8.91
C TYR A 59 -10.03 -4.31 -8.00
N TYR A 60 -10.25 -4.33 -6.68
CA TYR A 60 -9.30 -4.94 -5.75
C TYR A 60 -9.13 -6.45 -6.01
N LEU A 61 -10.23 -7.17 -6.25
CA LEU A 61 -10.19 -8.60 -6.56
C LEU A 61 -9.39 -8.89 -7.83
N ILE A 62 -9.62 -8.14 -8.91
CA ILE A 62 -8.89 -8.30 -10.17
C ILE A 62 -7.40 -8.01 -9.96
N GLY A 63 -7.07 -6.94 -9.24
CA GLY A 63 -5.68 -6.59 -8.93
C GLY A 63 -4.96 -7.67 -8.13
N ILE A 64 -5.61 -8.19 -7.08
CA ILE A 64 -5.08 -9.28 -6.26
C ILE A 64 -4.90 -10.56 -7.08
N ALA A 65 -5.91 -10.95 -7.86
CA ALA A 65 -5.85 -12.14 -8.71
C ALA A 65 -4.69 -12.04 -9.73
N SER A 66 -4.54 -10.88 -10.38
CA SER A 66 -3.47 -10.62 -11.34
C SER A 66 -2.09 -10.69 -10.67
N HIS A 67 -1.94 -10.08 -9.49
CA HIS A 67 -0.69 -10.11 -8.73
C HIS A 67 -0.32 -11.53 -8.30
N LEU A 68 -1.28 -12.30 -7.78
CA LEU A 68 -1.06 -13.69 -7.38
C LEU A 68 -0.72 -14.59 -8.57
N TYR A 69 -1.40 -14.40 -9.70
CA TYR A 69 -1.11 -15.11 -10.94
C TYR A 69 0.31 -14.82 -11.43
N ALA A 70 0.69 -13.55 -11.53
CA ALA A 70 2.04 -13.15 -11.95
C ALA A 70 3.11 -13.73 -11.01
N LYS A 71 2.90 -13.64 -9.68
CA LYS A 71 3.82 -14.19 -8.68
C LYS A 71 3.93 -15.71 -8.76
N ARG A 72 2.86 -16.41 -9.15
CA ARG A 72 2.89 -17.85 -9.40
C ARG A 72 3.68 -18.16 -10.68
N MET A 73 3.43 -17.42 -11.75
CA MET A 73 4.10 -17.65 -13.03
C MET A 73 5.60 -17.35 -12.97
N GLN A 74 6.02 -16.31 -12.24
CA GLN A 74 7.44 -16.06 -11.95
C GLN A 74 8.14 -17.24 -11.26
N LYS A 75 7.42 -18.06 -10.48
CA LYS A 75 7.98 -19.26 -9.85
C LYS A 75 7.96 -20.50 -10.72
N VAL A 76 6.92 -20.66 -11.54
CA VAL A 76 6.73 -21.86 -12.40
C VAL A 76 7.54 -21.74 -13.68
N LYS A 77 7.66 -20.53 -14.23
CA LYS A 77 8.32 -20.23 -15.49
C LYS A 77 9.23 -19.00 -15.37
N PRO A 78 10.33 -19.09 -14.62
CA PRO A 78 11.20 -17.95 -14.34
C PRO A 78 11.80 -17.33 -15.61
N ASP A 79 12.18 -18.15 -16.60
CA ASP A 79 12.85 -17.67 -17.82
C ASP A 79 11.90 -16.90 -18.76
N GLU A 80 10.65 -17.37 -18.90
CA GLU A 80 9.64 -16.67 -19.72
C GLU A 80 9.17 -15.36 -19.07
N TRP A 81 9.17 -15.30 -17.73
CA TRP A 81 8.68 -14.16 -16.93
C TRP A 81 9.82 -13.30 -16.38
N ALA A 82 11.04 -13.50 -16.88
CA ALA A 82 12.17 -12.63 -16.57
C ALA A 82 11.88 -11.20 -17.08
N PRO A 83 12.33 -10.15 -16.36
CA PRO A 83 12.22 -8.79 -16.83
C PRO A 83 12.93 -8.65 -18.18
N ARG A 84 12.17 -8.40 -19.25
CA ARG A 84 12.76 -8.11 -20.57
C ARG A 84 13.22 -6.66 -20.58
N ILE A 85 14.49 -6.45 -20.83
CA ILE A 85 15.06 -5.12 -21.10
C ILE A 85 14.88 -4.91 -22.59
N LEU A 86 14.02 -3.96 -22.98
CA LEU A 86 13.86 -3.60 -24.39
C LEU A 86 15.10 -2.83 -24.83
N THR A 87 15.88 -3.41 -25.74
CA THR A 87 17.00 -2.74 -26.40
C THR A 87 16.55 -2.11 -27.71
N PRO A 88 17.28 -1.12 -28.26
CA PRO A 88 16.94 -0.50 -29.55
C PRO A 88 16.82 -1.50 -30.71
N ASP A 89 17.45 -2.67 -30.60
CA ASP A 89 17.40 -3.75 -31.57
C ASP A 89 16.05 -4.52 -31.55
N ASP A 90 15.19 -4.28 -30.55
CA ASP A 90 13.86 -4.92 -30.38
C ASP A 90 12.69 -4.08 -30.95
N LEU A 91 12.98 -2.94 -31.60
CA LEU A 91 12.00 -2.01 -32.19
C LEU A 91 11.97 -2.05 -33.72
#